data_AF-A0A380EJM0-F1
#
_entry.id   AF-A0A380EJM0-F1
#
_cell.length_a   1.000
_cell.length_b   1.000
_cell.length_c   1.000
_cell.angle_alpha   90.00
_cell.angle_beta   90.00
_cell.angle_gamma   90.00
#
_symmetry.space_group_name_H-M   'P 1'
#
loop_
_entity.id
_entity.type
_entity.pdbx_description
1 polymer ?
#
loop_
_entity_poly.entity_id
_entity_poly.type
_entity_poly.pdbx_seq_one_letter_code
_entity_poly.pdbx_strand_id
1 'polypeptide(L)' 'MSRITQVHRILEQKHLDAIIILSDYNRRYLSGFTGTSGALIISKDKHI' A
#
# COMPACT_ATOMS: atom_id res chain seq x y z
N MET A 1 0.91 -2.25 15.92
CA MET A 1 0.95 -2.70 14.51
C MET A 1 0.81 -1.48 13.59
N SER A 2 1.59 -1.38 12.51
CA SER A 2 1.45 -0.28 11.55
C SER A 2 0.34 -0.56 10.53
N ARG A 3 -0.18 0.49 9.87
CA ARG A 3 -1.16 0.36 8.79
C ARG A 3 -0.64 -0.54 7.65
N ILE A 4 0.65 -0.42 7.34
CA ILE A 4 1.34 -1.24 6.34
C ILE A 4 1.35 -2.73 6.73
N THR A 5 1.57 -3.05 8.02
CA THR A 5 1.48 -4.46 8.49
C THR A 5 0.10 -5.06 8.24
N GLN A 6 -0.98 -4.28 8.40
CA GLN A 6 -2.34 -4.75 8.11
C GLN A 6 -2.55 -5.00 6.61
N VAL A 7 -2.00 -4.14 5.75
CA VAL A 7 -2.05 -4.32 4.29
C VAL A 7 -1.33 -5.62 3.89
N HIS A 8 -0.13 -5.89 4.41
CA HIS A 8 0.57 -7.14 4.13
C HIS A 8 -0.25 -8.37 4.54
N ARG A 9 -0.92 -8.33 5.70
CA ARG A 9 -1.80 -9.42 6.13
C ARG A 9 -2.95 -9.66 5.15
N ILE A 10 -3.55 -8.59 4.63
CA ILE A 10 -4.63 -8.70 3.64
C ILE A 10 -4.11 -9.29 2.33
N LEU A 11 -2.93 -8.89 1.88
CA LEU A 11 -2.28 -9.46 0.68
C LEU A 11 -2.01 -10.96 0.85
N GLU A 12 -1.54 -11.41 2.03
CA GLU A 12 -1.39 -12.84 2.33
C GLU A 12 -2.73 -13.58 2.32
N GLN A 13 -3.72 -13.07 3.04
CA GLN A 13 -5.05 -13.70 3.14
C GLN A 13 -5.77 -13.82 1.80
N LYS A 14 -5.51 -12.90 0.87
CA LYS A 14 -6.12 -12.88 -0.46
C LYS A 14 -5.26 -13.54 -1.53
N HIS A 15 -4.09 -14.07 -1.19
CA HIS A 15 -3.13 -14.63 -2.15
C HIS A 15 -2.78 -13.65 -3.28
N LEU A 16 -2.54 -12.38 -2.94
CA LEU A 16 -2.20 -11.31 -3.89
C LEU A 16 -0.73 -10.91 -3.73
N ASP A 17 -0.03 -10.68 -4.83
CA ASP A 17 1.40 -10.30 -4.78
C ASP A 17 1.63 -8.82 -4.41
N ALA A 18 0.73 -7.95 -4.90
CA ALA A 18 0.81 -6.50 -4.68
C ALA A 18 -0.56 -5.81 -4.79
N ILE A 19 -0.60 -4.55 -4.38
CA ILE A 19 -1.72 -3.63 -4.57
C ILE A 19 -1.21 -2.27 -5.05
N ILE A 20 -1.95 -1.66 -5.98
CA ILE A 20 -1.74 -0.29 -6.45
C ILE A 20 -2.84 0.59 -5.87
N ILE A 21 -2.46 1.66 -5.15
CA ILE A 21 -3.36 2.63 -4.54
C ILE A 21 -3.28 3.95 -5.33
N LEU A 22 -4.36 4.24 -6.07
CA LEU A 22 -4.51 5.46 -6.86
C LEU A 22 -5.30 6.56 -6.14
N SER A 23 -6.19 6.17 -5.22
CA SER A 23 -6.91 7.13 -4.37
C SER A 23 -5.93 7.95 -3.56
N ASP A 24 -6.04 9.27 -3.68
CA ASP A 24 -5.31 10.28 -2.92
C ASP A 24 -5.49 10.12 -1.41
N TYR A 25 -6.73 9.89 -0.96
CA TYR A 25 -7.07 9.63 0.43
C TYR A 25 -6.36 8.39 0.96
N ASN A 26 -6.50 7.24 0.28
CA ASN A 26 -5.89 5.99 0.72
C ASN A 26 -4.35 6.04 0.65
N ARG A 27 -3.79 6.69 -0.37
CA ARG A 27 -2.35 6.91 -0.50
C ARG A 27 -1.81 7.70 0.67
N ARG A 28 -2.44 8.83 1.02
CA ARG A 28 -2.05 9.67 2.17
C ARG A 28 -2.23 8.92 3.48
N TYR A 29 -3.33 8.19 3.65
CA TYR A 29 -3.60 7.41 4.85
C TYR A 29 -2.54 6.32 5.07
N LEU A 30 -2.09 5.64 4.02
CA LEU A 30 -1.13 4.53 4.13
C LEU A 30 0.33 4.97 4.20
N SER A 31 0.71 6.05 3.51
CA SER A 31 2.12 6.47 3.36
C SER A 31 2.48 7.80 4.04
N GLY A 32 1.48 8.62 4.41
CA GLY A 32 1.71 10.01 4.82
C GLY A 32 2.07 10.96 3.67
N PHE A 33 2.18 10.47 2.42
CA PHE A 33 2.49 11.30 1.27
C PHE A 33 1.40 12.36 1.02
N THR A 34 1.81 13.63 1.02
CA THR A 34 0.91 14.79 0.86
C THR A 34 0.84 15.33 -0.56
N GLY A 35 1.69 14.85 -1.46
CA GLY A 35 1.73 15.27 -2.86
C GLY A 35 0.46 14.91 -3.64
N THR A 36 0.15 15.75 -4.63
CA THR A 36 -1.06 15.66 -5.46
C THR A 36 -0.93 14.56 -6.52
N SER A 37 0.24 14.40 -7.12
CA SER A 37 0.54 13.41 -8.15
C SER A 37 1.36 12.25 -7.60
N GLY A 38 0.93 11.02 -7.86
CA GLY A 38 1.67 9.81 -7.50
C GLY A 38 0.77 8.59 -7.29
N ALA A 39 1.35 7.40 -7.40
CA ALA A 39 0.73 6.13 -7.04
C ALA A 39 1.52 5.50 -5.89
N LEU A 40 0.84 4.75 -5.02
CA LEU A 40 1.49 3.94 -4.00
C LEU A 40 1.38 2.48 -4.39
N ILE A 41 2.52 1.79 -4.44
CA ILE A 41 2.61 0.35 -4.67
C ILE A 41 3.03 -0.29 -3.36
N ILE A 42 2.31 -1.32 -2.93
CA ILE A 42 2.69 -2.15 -1.79
C ILE A 42 2.73 -3.60 -2.26
N SER A 43 3.88 -4.22 -2.12
CA SER A 43 4.17 -5.60 -2.51
C SER A 43 4.63 -6.43 -1.32
N LYS A 44 4.56 -7.76 -1.46
CA LYS A 44 5.21 -8.68 -0.52
C LYS A 44 6.74 -8.63 -0.62
N ASP A 45 7.26 -8.42 -1.82
CA ASP A 45 8.70 -8.33 -2.09
C ASP A 45 9.21 -6.90 -1.90
N LYS A 46 10.45 -6.77 -1.40
CA LYS A 46 11.16 -5.49 -1.24
C LYS A 46 11.93 -5.05 -2.49
N HIS A 47 11.97 -5.86 -3.54
CA HIS A 47 12.67 -5.55 -4.80
C HIS A 47 11.95 -4.54 -5.71
N ILE A 48 11.06 -3.71 -5.18
CA ILE A 48 10.26 -2.74 -5.94
C ILE A 48 10.56 -1.32 -5.47
#